data_AF-A0A4Q5EML4-F1
#
_entry.id   AF-A0A4Q5EML4-F1
#
_cell.length_a   1.000
_cell.length_b   1.000
_cell.length_c   1.000
_cell.angle_alpha   90.00
_cell.angle_beta   90.00
_cell.angle_gamma   90.00
#
_symmetry.space_group_name_H-M   'P 1'
#
loop_
_entity.id
_entity.type
_entity.pdbx_description
1 polymer ?
#
loop_
_entity_poly.entity_id
_entity_poly.type
_entity_poly.pdbx_seq_one_letter_code
_entity_poly.pdbx_strand_id
1 'polypeptide(L)'
;MINEKKVPDEIAINLCELIGRSSEDMHSWIERLIIDTPFGNCSRIYLGSYYCDHYFLQTSVSRYTDVICFAREREIKITLVIPPLFETNLEKGISLAEKLISEGRDLIDEVTINDWGMLQYFSKVSNVKINMGRLLQKDNRDPRYIDFFNETHTHRCFSGFYKQMLSTNNVSCVELDCTHGKIYIPDLLSDIKVAVHGPWTYMSLGSICLFASMNKSDNRKFRYADICSCECNNVAVKMNCDDITLYRFGRSIQFKNDNCKIISEVPYRYIYSPFNELIKEM
;
A
#
# COMPACT_ATOMS: atom_id res chain seq x y z
N MET A 1 -28.45 -11.95 -12.98
CA MET A 1 -27.53 -13.10 -13.04
C MET A 1 -26.16 -12.58 -12.66
N ILE A 2 -25.71 -12.84 -11.42
CA ILE A 2 -24.36 -12.47 -11.00
C ILE A 2 -23.44 -13.55 -11.57
N ASN A 3 -23.03 -13.37 -12.83
CA ASN A 3 -22.16 -14.28 -13.53
C ASN A 3 -20.75 -14.16 -12.97
N GLU A 4 -20.27 -15.28 -12.42
CA GLU A 4 -18.88 -15.67 -12.17
C GLU A 4 -18.00 -14.73 -11.34
N LYS A 5 -17.43 -15.29 -10.25
CA LYS A 5 -16.29 -14.70 -9.56
C LYS A 5 -15.14 -14.56 -10.57
N LYS A 6 -14.82 -13.33 -10.98
CA LYS A 6 -13.58 -13.09 -11.71
C LYS A 6 -12.40 -13.33 -10.75
N VAL A 7 -11.48 -14.19 -11.15
CA VAL A 7 -10.15 -14.34 -10.54
C VAL A 7 -9.35 -13.07 -10.87
N PRO A 8 -8.41 -12.61 -10.03
CA PRO A 8 -7.58 -11.47 -10.38
C PRO A 8 -6.84 -11.70 -11.71
N ASP A 9 -6.80 -10.68 -12.56
CA ASP A 9 -6.11 -10.70 -13.85
C ASP A 9 -4.64 -10.26 -13.76
N GLU A 10 -4.28 -9.60 -12.66
CA GLU A 10 -2.92 -9.20 -12.34
C GLU A 10 -2.61 -9.51 -10.88
N ILE A 11 -1.48 -10.16 -10.62
CA ILE A 11 -0.96 -10.41 -9.27
C ILE A 11 0.21 -9.47 -9.01
N ALA A 12 0.11 -8.70 -7.94
CA ALA A 12 1.15 -7.82 -7.48
C ALA A 12 1.60 -8.18 -6.06
N ILE A 13 2.86 -7.90 -5.74
CA ILE A 13 3.39 -8.00 -4.38
C ILE A 13 3.65 -6.62 -3.81
N ASN A 14 3.25 -6.41 -2.56
CA ASN A 14 3.46 -5.17 -1.83
C ASN A 14 4.71 -5.23 -0.96
N LEU A 15 5.76 -4.51 -1.38
CA LEU A 15 7.00 -4.36 -0.62
C LEU A 15 7.07 -3.05 0.16
N CYS A 16 6.01 -2.23 0.14
CA CYS A 16 5.95 -1.00 0.92
C CYS A 16 6.05 -1.30 2.41
N GLU A 17 6.87 -0.52 3.13
CA GLU A 17 7.22 -0.74 4.55
C GLU A 17 8.08 -1.99 4.85
N LEU A 18 8.49 -2.76 3.85
CA LEU A 18 9.18 -4.05 4.06
C LEU A 18 10.66 -4.04 3.66
N ILE A 19 11.04 -3.30 2.61
CA ILE A 19 12.42 -3.33 2.09
C ILE A 19 13.49 -2.84 3.07
N GLY A 20 13.10 -2.01 4.06
CA GLY A 20 13.98 -1.57 5.14
C GLY A 20 14.18 -2.63 6.24
N ARG A 21 13.38 -3.69 6.24
CA ARG A 21 13.38 -4.77 7.25
C ARG A 21 14.29 -5.94 6.88
N SER A 22 14.55 -6.14 5.59
CA SER A 22 15.39 -7.26 5.16
C SER A 22 16.84 -7.08 5.59
N SER A 23 17.42 -8.09 6.24
CA SER A 23 18.87 -8.19 6.47
C SER A 23 19.59 -9.01 5.40
N GLU A 24 18.84 -9.64 4.50
CA GLU A 24 19.34 -10.52 3.46
C GLU A 24 19.69 -9.74 2.18
N ASP A 25 20.31 -10.44 1.24
CA ASP A 25 20.41 -9.99 -0.14
C ASP A 25 19.00 -9.73 -0.72
N MET A 26 18.81 -8.55 -1.32
CA MET A 26 17.50 -8.09 -1.75
C MET A 26 16.91 -8.97 -2.86
N HIS A 27 17.73 -9.43 -3.81
CA HIS A 27 17.26 -10.26 -4.92
C HIS A 27 16.71 -11.60 -4.40
N SER A 28 17.51 -12.29 -3.58
CA SER A 28 17.13 -13.58 -2.98
C SER A 28 15.89 -13.45 -2.09
N TRP A 29 15.82 -12.37 -1.32
CA TRP A 29 14.69 -12.08 -0.44
C TRP A 29 13.38 -11.88 -1.22
N ILE A 30 13.39 -11.06 -2.28
CA ILE A 30 12.18 -10.84 -3.11
C ILE A 30 11.76 -12.13 -3.82
N GLU A 31 12.71 -12.89 -4.34
CA GLU A 31 12.43 -14.15 -5.04
C GLU A 31 11.69 -15.15 -4.14
N ARG A 32 12.20 -15.33 -2.91
CA ARG A 32 11.55 -16.16 -1.90
C ARG A 32 10.14 -15.65 -1.56
N LEU A 33 9.99 -14.35 -1.33
CA LEU A 33 8.67 -13.77 -1.04
C LEU A 33 7.66 -14.02 -2.16
N ILE A 34 8.08 -13.95 -3.43
CA ILE A 34 7.21 -14.26 -4.59
C ILE A 34 6.82 -15.74 -4.59
N ILE A 35 7.78 -16.65 -4.37
CA ILE A 35 7.54 -18.10 -4.32
C ILE A 35 6.59 -18.47 -3.19
N ASP A 36 6.75 -17.85 -2.02
CA ASP A 36 5.93 -18.14 -0.83
C ASP A 36 4.53 -17.52 -0.91
N THR A 37 4.27 -16.63 -1.89
CA THR A 37 2.91 -16.13 -2.10
C THR A 37 1.96 -17.26 -2.55
N PRO A 38 0.66 -17.19 -2.21
CA PRO A 38 -0.33 -18.18 -2.66
C PRO A 38 -0.49 -18.31 -4.18
N PHE A 39 0.06 -17.39 -4.96
CA PHE A 39 -0.08 -17.33 -6.41
C PHE A 39 1.12 -17.90 -7.15
N GLY A 40 2.30 -18.00 -6.49
CA GLY A 40 3.55 -18.52 -7.07
C GLY A 40 4.09 -17.72 -8.27
N ASN A 41 3.49 -16.56 -8.58
CA ASN A 41 3.92 -15.64 -9.61
C ASN A 41 3.52 -14.21 -9.25
N CYS A 42 4.16 -13.24 -9.91
CA CYS A 42 3.91 -11.83 -9.71
C CYS A 42 4.32 -11.06 -10.96
N SER A 43 3.43 -10.21 -11.49
CA SER A 43 3.71 -9.35 -12.65
C SER A 43 4.03 -7.91 -12.26
N ARG A 44 3.84 -7.55 -10.97
CA ARG A 44 4.05 -6.18 -10.49
C ARG A 44 4.51 -6.06 -9.04
N ILE A 45 5.45 -5.17 -8.77
CA ILE A 45 5.90 -4.83 -7.41
C ILE A 45 5.37 -3.44 -7.02
N TYR A 46 4.80 -3.34 -5.83
CA TYR A 46 4.54 -2.06 -5.17
C TYR A 46 5.72 -1.69 -4.29
N LEU A 47 6.32 -0.54 -4.58
CA LEU A 47 7.58 -0.10 -3.98
C LEU A 47 7.40 1.30 -3.40
N GLY A 48 7.83 1.54 -2.16
CA GLY A 48 7.71 2.85 -1.52
C GLY A 48 7.10 2.76 -0.13
N SER A 49 6.19 3.67 0.18
CA SER A 49 5.49 3.73 1.46
C SER A 49 4.05 4.14 1.26
N TYR A 50 3.12 3.44 1.90
CA TYR A 50 1.74 3.92 2.01
C TYR A 50 1.58 4.93 3.14
N TYR A 51 2.39 4.82 4.19
CA TYR A 51 2.02 5.35 5.51
C TYR A 51 2.96 6.41 6.09
N CYS A 52 4.22 6.48 5.64
CA CYS A 52 5.23 7.28 6.32
C CYS A 52 6.29 7.86 5.38
N ASP A 53 6.32 9.18 5.27
CA ASP A 53 7.37 9.93 4.59
C ASP A 53 8.76 9.72 5.19
N HIS A 54 8.90 9.63 6.52
CA HIS A 54 10.18 9.30 7.15
C HIS A 54 10.71 7.92 6.72
N TYR A 55 9.87 6.88 6.71
CA TYR A 55 10.28 5.56 6.21
C TYR A 55 10.70 5.66 4.74
N PHE A 56 9.89 6.34 3.92
CA PHE A 56 10.16 6.51 2.50
C PHE A 56 11.51 7.18 2.25
N LEU A 57 11.81 8.26 2.98
CA LEU A 57 13.03 9.06 2.86
C LEU A 57 14.27 8.44 3.49
N GLN A 58 14.11 7.70 4.59
CA GLN A 58 15.23 7.13 5.33
C GLN A 58 15.59 5.71 4.88
N THR A 59 14.71 5.04 4.15
CA THR A 59 15.09 3.83 3.41
C THR A 59 16.20 4.17 2.43
N SER A 60 17.30 3.43 2.47
CA SER A 60 18.46 3.76 1.63
C SER A 60 18.09 3.68 0.15
N VAL A 61 18.61 4.62 -0.64
CA VAL A 61 18.39 4.64 -2.09
C VAL A 61 18.81 3.32 -2.73
N SER A 62 19.92 2.72 -2.27
CA SER A 62 20.38 1.41 -2.75
C SER A 62 19.30 0.32 -2.64
N ARG A 63 18.50 0.29 -1.55
CA ARG A 63 17.44 -0.70 -1.38
C ARG A 63 16.34 -0.55 -2.43
N TYR A 64 16.00 0.68 -2.80
CA TYR A 64 15.09 0.92 -3.92
C TYR A 64 15.71 0.49 -5.25
N THR A 65 16.97 0.85 -5.49
CA THR A 65 17.70 0.47 -6.71
C THR A 65 17.80 -1.04 -6.86
N ASP A 66 18.05 -1.78 -5.78
CA ASP A 66 18.12 -3.24 -5.79
C ASP A 66 16.80 -3.87 -6.24
N VAL A 67 15.65 -3.37 -5.74
CA VAL A 67 14.32 -3.82 -6.18
C VAL A 67 14.09 -3.51 -7.66
N ILE A 68 14.51 -2.33 -8.13
CA ILE A 68 14.40 -1.94 -9.54
C ILE A 68 15.25 -2.86 -10.43
N CYS A 69 16.47 -3.21 -10.01
CA CYS A 69 17.34 -4.15 -10.72
C CYS A 69 16.71 -5.54 -10.80
N PHE A 70 16.25 -6.08 -9.67
CA PHE A 70 15.52 -7.35 -9.62
C PHE A 70 14.34 -7.38 -10.58
N ALA A 71 13.53 -6.32 -10.57
CA ALA A 71 12.36 -6.20 -11.43
C ALA A 71 12.75 -6.13 -12.91
N ARG A 72 13.86 -5.46 -13.24
CA ARG A 72 14.37 -5.35 -14.61
C ARG A 72 14.77 -6.71 -15.18
N GLU A 73 15.50 -7.49 -14.40
CA GLU A 73 15.95 -8.84 -14.79
C GLU A 73 14.79 -9.80 -15.09
N ARG A 74 13.64 -9.57 -14.45
CA ARG A 74 12.45 -10.43 -14.52
C ARG A 74 11.31 -9.80 -15.33
N GLU A 75 11.55 -8.64 -15.93
CA GLU A 75 10.54 -7.87 -16.68
C GLU A 75 9.26 -7.56 -15.87
N ILE A 76 9.39 -7.41 -14.55
CA ILE A 76 8.29 -7.11 -13.62
C ILE A 76 8.03 -5.60 -13.60
N LYS A 77 6.76 -5.18 -13.72
CA LYS A 77 6.41 -3.76 -13.62
C LYS A 77 6.44 -3.26 -12.19
N ILE A 78 6.59 -1.96 -11.99
CA ILE A 78 6.61 -1.34 -10.67
C ILE A 78 5.54 -0.28 -10.57
N THR A 79 4.81 -0.28 -9.46
CA THR A 79 4.04 0.88 -9.00
C THR A 79 4.80 1.55 -7.86
N LEU A 80 5.25 2.79 -8.08
CA LEU A 80 5.87 3.57 -7.02
C LEU A 80 4.77 4.14 -6.10
N VAL A 81 4.87 3.93 -4.80
CA VAL A 81 3.88 4.37 -3.81
C VAL A 81 4.46 5.53 -3.00
N ILE A 82 3.79 6.67 -3.11
CA ILE A 82 4.16 7.90 -2.41
C ILE A 82 3.26 8.03 -1.17
N PRO A 83 3.84 8.12 0.03
CA PRO A 83 3.06 8.32 1.25
C PRO A 83 2.59 9.77 1.33
N PRO A 84 1.64 10.09 2.22
CA PRO A 84 1.39 11.48 2.60
C PRO A 84 2.68 12.12 3.14
N LEU A 85 3.12 13.20 2.50
CA LEU A 85 4.34 13.91 2.86
C LEU A 85 4.04 15.03 3.87
N PHE A 86 4.82 15.11 4.95
CA PHE A 86 4.80 16.30 5.78
C PHE A 86 5.45 17.47 5.04
N GLU A 87 4.97 18.70 5.31
CA GLU A 87 5.48 19.92 4.69
C GLU A 87 7.02 20.03 4.76
N THR A 88 7.59 19.72 5.93
CA THR A 88 9.03 19.74 6.17
C THR A 88 9.85 18.77 5.31
N ASN A 89 9.18 17.76 4.74
CA ASN A 89 9.75 16.69 3.95
C ASN A 89 9.27 16.72 2.49
N LEU A 90 8.39 17.66 2.12
CA LEU A 90 7.69 17.69 0.84
C LEU A 90 8.67 17.70 -0.34
N GLU A 91 9.57 18.68 -0.38
CA GLU A 91 10.56 18.81 -1.46
C GLU A 91 11.45 17.58 -1.59
N LYS A 92 11.92 17.04 -0.46
CA LYS A 92 12.77 15.85 -0.43
C LYS A 92 12.02 14.60 -0.91
N GLY A 93 10.76 14.45 -0.51
CA GLY A 93 9.90 13.34 -0.89
C GLY A 93 9.61 13.34 -2.39
N ILE A 94 9.27 14.51 -2.93
CA ILE A 94 9.08 14.72 -4.37
C ILE A 94 10.38 14.39 -5.13
N SER A 95 11.51 14.97 -4.71
CA SER A 95 12.78 14.79 -5.40
C SER A 95 13.23 13.33 -5.40
N LEU A 96 13.02 12.60 -4.29
CA LEU A 96 13.26 11.15 -4.25
C LEU A 96 12.32 10.40 -5.19
N ALA A 97 11.03 10.72 -5.20
CA ALA A 97 10.07 10.05 -6.08
C ALA A 97 10.41 10.27 -7.56
N GLU A 98 10.72 11.49 -7.99
CA GLU A 98 11.15 11.80 -9.35
C GLU A 98 12.44 11.07 -9.73
N LYS A 99 13.41 11.00 -8.81
CA LYS A 99 14.64 10.22 -9.00
C LYS A 99 14.33 8.75 -9.23
N LEU A 100 13.49 8.14 -8.40
CA LEU A 100 13.12 6.72 -8.53
C LEU A 100 12.37 6.46 -9.85
N ILE A 101 11.42 7.33 -10.22
CA ILE A 101 10.71 7.27 -11.51
C ILE A 101 11.71 7.32 -12.67
N SER A 102 12.71 8.20 -12.61
CA SER A 102 13.74 8.33 -13.65
C SER A 102 14.64 7.08 -13.75
N GLU A 103 15.09 6.57 -12.61
CA GLU A 103 15.94 5.36 -12.52
C GLU A 103 15.22 4.09 -12.98
N GLY A 104 13.91 4.01 -12.74
CA GLY A 104 13.05 2.89 -13.12
C GLY A 104 12.14 3.17 -14.31
N ARG A 105 12.43 4.15 -15.18
CA ARG A 105 11.51 4.63 -16.24
C ARG A 105 10.94 3.56 -17.18
N ASP A 106 11.64 2.45 -17.34
CA ASP A 106 11.27 1.29 -18.16
C ASP A 106 10.26 0.35 -17.46
N LEU A 107 10.16 0.44 -16.14
CA LEU A 107 9.40 -0.46 -15.27
C LEU A 107 8.31 0.26 -14.46
N ILE A 108 8.59 1.48 -13.99
CA ILE A 108 7.69 2.33 -13.21
C ILE A 108 6.76 3.06 -14.18
N ASP A 109 5.64 2.41 -14.49
CA ASP A 109 4.59 2.94 -15.37
C ASP A 109 3.42 3.57 -14.60
N GLU A 110 3.36 3.35 -13.29
CA GLU A 110 2.30 3.82 -12.40
C GLU A 110 2.87 4.40 -11.09
N VAL A 111 2.23 5.46 -10.60
CA VAL A 111 2.48 6.05 -9.28
C VAL A 111 1.18 6.04 -8.47
N THR A 112 1.24 5.50 -7.27
CA THR A 112 0.14 5.56 -6.30
C THR A 112 0.35 6.71 -5.34
N ILE A 113 -0.64 7.61 -5.28
CA ILE A 113 -0.66 8.73 -4.35
C ILE A 113 -1.62 8.46 -3.19
N ASN A 114 -1.32 9.01 -2.01
CA ASN A 114 -2.12 8.80 -0.80
C ASN A 114 -2.63 10.11 -0.17
N ASP A 115 -2.40 11.23 -0.86
CA ASP A 115 -2.97 12.54 -0.53
C ASP A 115 -3.31 13.32 -1.82
N TRP A 116 -4.24 14.27 -1.70
CA TRP A 116 -4.73 15.04 -2.85
C TRP A 116 -3.71 16.06 -3.38
N GLY A 117 -2.75 16.50 -2.56
CA GLY A 117 -1.68 17.39 -3.00
C GLY A 117 -0.74 16.70 -3.98
N MET A 118 -0.38 15.44 -3.67
CA MET A 118 0.42 14.61 -4.58
C MET A 118 -0.32 14.27 -5.86
N LEU A 119 -1.64 14.06 -5.82
CA LEU A 119 -2.44 13.94 -7.03
C LEU A 119 -2.27 15.18 -7.93
N GLN A 120 -2.48 16.37 -7.36
CA GLN A 120 -2.40 17.63 -8.10
C GLN A 120 -0.99 17.91 -8.65
N TYR A 121 0.05 17.50 -7.92
CA TYR A 121 1.44 17.66 -8.34
C TYR A 121 1.77 16.71 -9.49
N PHE A 122 1.66 15.40 -9.27
CA PHE A 122 2.07 14.39 -10.25
C PHE A 122 1.21 14.38 -11.51
N SER A 123 -0.05 14.84 -11.44
CA SER A 123 -0.91 14.98 -12.63
C SER A 123 -0.42 16.05 -13.60
N LYS A 124 0.50 16.92 -13.19
CA LYS A 124 1.05 18.01 -14.01
C LYS A 124 2.48 17.78 -14.46
N VAL A 125 3.27 17.03 -13.69
CA VAL A 125 4.73 16.97 -13.88
C VAL A 125 5.23 15.64 -14.41
N SER A 126 4.40 14.60 -14.42
CA SER A 126 4.83 13.26 -14.82
C SER A 126 3.93 12.66 -15.90
N ASN A 127 4.53 11.89 -16.80
CA ASN A 127 3.83 11.10 -17.80
C ASN A 127 3.47 9.70 -17.30
N VAL A 128 3.71 9.41 -16.01
CA VAL A 128 3.30 8.15 -15.38
C VAL A 128 1.80 8.15 -15.08
N LYS A 129 1.18 6.98 -15.14
CA LYS A 129 -0.22 6.80 -14.75
C LYS A 129 -0.36 7.03 -13.25
N ILE A 130 -1.45 7.66 -12.82
CA ILE A 130 -1.67 7.97 -11.40
C ILE A 130 -2.79 7.10 -10.84
N ASN A 131 -2.51 6.47 -9.70
CA ASN A 131 -3.45 5.64 -8.97
C ASN A 131 -3.91 6.37 -7.69
N MET A 132 -5.20 6.31 -7.40
CA MET A 132 -5.76 6.72 -6.12
C MET A 132 -5.49 5.61 -5.09
N GLY A 133 -4.53 5.85 -4.21
CA GLY A 133 -4.09 4.89 -3.21
C GLY A 133 -5.10 4.65 -2.09
N ARG A 134 -4.89 3.53 -1.39
CA ARG A 134 -5.80 3.05 -0.35
C ARG A 134 -6.08 4.02 0.79
N LEU A 135 -5.21 4.99 1.08
CA LEU A 135 -5.46 5.99 2.14
C LEU A 135 -6.51 7.05 1.78
N LEU A 136 -6.79 7.24 0.49
CA LEU A 136 -7.84 8.14 0.03
C LEU A 136 -9.24 7.50 0.11
N GLN A 137 -9.32 6.17 0.28
CA GLN A 137 -10.56 5.47 0.56
C GLN A 137 -10.97 5.64 2.03
N LYS A 138 -12.14 6.25 2.26
CA LYS A 138 -12.67 6.59 3.60
C LYS A 138 -13.79 5.65 4.05
N ASP A 139 -13.66 4.37 3.73
CA ASP A 139 -14.54 3.31 4.23
C ASP A 139 -14.26 3.03 5.70
N ASN A 140 -15.25 2.49 6.40
CA ASN A 140 -15.05 1.95 7.75
C ASN A 140 -14.23 0.65 7.63
N ARG A 141 -13.32 0.42 8.59
CA ARG A 141 -12.29 -0.63 8.50
C ARG A 141 -12.09 -1.38 9.81
N ASP A 142 -12.92 -1.12 10.80
CA ASP A 142 -12.73 -1.63 12.14
C ASP A 142 -13.49 -2.96 12.30
N PRO A 143 -12.78 -4.10 12.32
CA PRO A 143 -13.40 -5.42 12.32
C PRO A 143 -14.14 -5.74 13.63
N ARG A 144 -14.03 -4.88 14.66
CA ARG A 144 -14.77 -5.02 15.93
C ARG A 144 -16.26 -4.72 15.77
N TYR A 145 -16.65 -3.96 14.74
CA TYR A 145 -18.06 -3.71 14.43
C TYR A 145 -18.59 -4.81 13.52
N ILE A 146 -18.90 -5.97 14.11
CA ILE A 146 -19.21 -7.21 13.40
C ILE A 146 -20.41 -7.09 12.43
N ASP A 147 -21.43 -6.33 12.83
CA ASP A 147 -22.64 -6.13 12.02
C ASP A 147 -22.28 -5.49 10.68
N PHE A 148 -21.45 -4.45 10.73
CA PHE A 148 -20.94 -3.78 9.54
C PHE A 148 -19.94 -4.67 8.78
N PHE A 149 -19.00 -5.30 9.50
CA PHE A 149 -17.92 -6.07 8.87
C PHE A 149 -18.44 -7.25 8.04
N ASN A 150 -19.52 -7.92 8.47
CA ASN A 150 -20.05 -9.11 7.79
C ASN A 150 -20.89 -8.82 6.54
N GLU A 151 -21.17 -7.55 6.25
CA GLU A 151 -21.96 -7.14 5.10
C GLU A 151 -21.20 -7.23 3.78
N THR A 152 -21.94 -7.08 2.67
CA THR A 152 -21.36 -6.82 1.36
C THR A 152 -21.17 -5.33 1.19
N HIS A 153 -19.93 -4.91 0.95
CA HIS A 153 -19.58 -3.50 0.82
C HIS A 153 -19.22 -3.11 -0.60
N THR A 154 -19.74 -1.96 -1.03
CA THR A 154 -19.34 -1.30 -2.26
C THR A 154 -18.60 -0.01 -1.89
N HIS A 155 -17.33 0.09 -2.25
CA HIS A 155 -16.50 1.25 -1.91
C HIS A 155 -17.05 2.54 -2.49
N ARG A 156 -16.90 3.66 -1.75
CA ARG A 156 -17.48 4.96 -2.14
C ARG A 156 -16.93 5.53 -3.46
N CYS A 157 -15.75 5.09 -3.87
CA CYS A 157 -15.14 5.47 -5.15
C CYS A 157 -15.99 5.09 -6.38
N PHE A 158 -16.96 4.19 -6.24
CA PHE A 158 -17.88 3.82 -7.31
C PHE A 158 -19.09 4.76 -7.45
N SER A 159 -19.29 5.70 -6.52
CA SER A 159 -20.37 6.69 -6.61
C SER A 159 -20.15 7.69 -7.76
N GLY A 160 -21.24 8.28 -8.27
CA GLY A 160 -21.18 9.22 -9.40
C GLY A 160 -20.26 10.43 -9.17
N PHE A 161 -20.22 10.96 -7.94
CA PHE A 161 -19.32 12.06 -7.58
C PHE A 161 -17.85 11.66 -7.74
N TYR A 162 -17.45 10.51 -7.17
CA TYR A 162 -16.08 10.04 -7.27
C TYR A 162 -15.70 9.71 -8.70
N LYS A 163 -16.60 9.10 -9.49
CA LYS A 163 -16.35 8.86 -10.93
C LYS A 163 -15.92 10.11 -11.67
N GLN A 164 -16.70 11.18 -11.52
CA GLN A 164 -16.43 12.45 -12.18
C GLN A 164 -15.09 13.02 -11.70
N MET A 165 -14.84 12.99 -10.40
CA MET A 165 -13.59 13.49 -9.82
C MET A 165 -12.37 12.68 -10.32
N LEU A 166 -12.46 11.35 -10.36
CA LEU A 166 -11.38 10.48 -10.83
C LEU A 166 -11.06 10.70 -12.31
N SER A 167 -12.11 10.81 -13.13
CA SER A 167 -11.98 11.11 -14.56
C SER A 167 -11.33 12.48 -14.80
N THR A 168 -11.79 13.54 -14.11
CA THR A 168 -11.22 14.89 -14.24
C THR A 168 -9.74 14.96 -13.87
N ASN A 169 -9.28 14.09 -12.97
CA ASN A 169 -7.88 14.04 -12.53
C ASN A 169 -7.05 12.96 -13.24
N ASN A 170 -7.57 12.36 -14.32
CA ASN A 170 -6.90 11.31 -15.10
C ASN A 170 -6.40 10.13 -14.23
N VAL A 171 -7.15 9.77 -13.20
CA VAL A 171 -6.81 8.61 -12.36
C VAL A 171 -6.98 7.33 -13.16
N SER A 172 -5.93 6.50 -13.18
CA SER A 172 -5.86 5.26 -13.96
C SER A 172 -6.25 4.02 -13.16
N CYS A 173 -6.13 4.06 -11.83
CA CYS A 173 -6.52 2.96 -10.96
C CYS A 173 -7.02 3.48 -9.60
N VAL A 174 -7.96 2.76 -8.98
CA VAL A 174 -8.33 2.92 -7.58
C VAL A 174 -7.91 1.69 -6.78
N GLU A 175 -7.29 1.93 -5.63
CA GLU A 175 -6.95 0.86 -4.70
C GLU A 175 -8.01 0.72 -3.61
N LEU A 176 -8.40 -0.53 -3.36
CA LEU A 176 -9.39 -0.93 -2.39
C LEU A 176 -8.75 -1.81 -1.33
N ASP A 177 -9.40 -1.84 -0.17
CA ASP A 177 -9.07 -2.74 0.91
C ASP A 177 -10.18 -3.77 1.12
N CYS A 178 -9.78 -4.97 1.57
CA CYS A 178 -10.68 -5.97 2.11
C CYS A 178 -11.21 -5.55 3.50
N THR A 179 -12.01 -4.49 3.55
CA THR A 179 -12.53 -3.91 4.80
C THR A 179 -13.68 -4.68 5.43
N HIS A 180 -14.27 -5.64 4.70
CA HIS A 180 -15.46 -6.40 5.07
C HIS A 180 -15.31 -7.88 4.71
N GLY A 181 -16.26 -8.72 5.13
CA GLY A 181 -16.37 -10.11 4.73
C GLY A 181 -16.65 -10.29 3.24
N LYS A 182 -17.27 -9.30 2.58
CA LYS A 182 -17.42 -9.28 1.13
C LYS A 182 -17.25 -7.87 0.58
N ILE A 183 -16.51 -7.74 -0.53
CA ILE A 183 -16.46 -6.51 -1.31
C ILE A 183 -17.08 -6.73 -2.69
N TYR A 184 -17.87 -5.77 -3.14
CA TYR A 184 -18.49 -5.75 -4.46
C TYR A 184 -17.85 -4.65 -5.33
N ILE A 185 -17.40 -5.04 -6.51
CA ILE A 185 -16.76 -4.17 -7.51
C ILE A 185 -17.68 -4.13 -8.74
N PRO A 186 -18.45 -3.05 -8.92
CA PRO A 186 -19.39 -2.94 -10.03
C PRO A 186 -18.69 -2.49 -11.33
N ASP A 187 -19.28 -2.83 -12.48
CA ASP A 187 -18.83 -2.35 -13.80
C ASP A 187 -19.31 -0.93 -14.07
N LEU A 188 -18.62 0.00 -13.41
CA LEU A 188 -19.03 1.38 -13.34
C LEU A 188 -17.89 2.34 -13.72
N LEU A 189 -16.66 1.86 -13.81
CA LEU A 189 -15.47 2.65 -14.10
C LEU A 189 -14.82 2.16 -15.40
N SER A 190 -15.46 2.41 -16.54
CA SER A 190 -15.08 1.84 -17.86
C SER A 190 -13.60 1.98 -18.23
N ASP A 191 -12.90 2.96 -17.67
CA ASP A 191 -11.50 3.28 -18.00
C ASP A 191 -10.56 3.30 -16.79
N ILE A 192 -11.05 2.96 -15.58
CA ILE A 192 -10.24 3.00 -14.35
C ILE A 192 -10.09 1.58 -13.83
N LYS A 193 -8.85 1.12 -13.70
CA LYS A 193 -8.54 -0.19 -13.14
C LYS A 193 -8.89 -0.24 -11.65
N VAL A 194 -9.20 -1.43 -11.16
CA VAL A 194 -9.40 -1.67 -9.73
C VAL A 194 -8.27 -2.56 -9.21
N ALA A 195 -7.68 -2.19 -8.09
CA ALA A 195 -6.71 -3.01 -7.38
C ALA A 195 -7.17 -3.26 -5.94
N VAL A 196 -7.00 -4.48 -5.43
CA VAL A 196 -7.48 -4.88 -4.09
C VAL A 196 -6.30 -5.37 -3.25
N HIS A 197 -6.10 -4.75 -2.09
CA HIS A 197 -5.12 -5.15 -1.09
C HIS A 197 -5.61 -6.35 -0.28
N GLY A 198 -4.74 -7.34 -0.09
CA GLY A 198 -4.97 -8.44 0.83
C GLY A 198 -3.70 -9.24 1.13
N PRO A 199 -3.73 -10.19 2.07
CA PRO A 199 -4.80 -10.43 3.03
C PRO A 199 -4.80 -9.43 4.19
N TRP A 200 -3.93 -8.40 4.16
CA TRP A 200 -3.78 -7.43 5.24
C TRP A 200 -4.44 -6.09 4.95
N THR A 201 -5.29 -5.66 5.87
CA THR A 201 -6.02 -4.40 5.79
C THR A 201 -5.58 -3.48 6.92
N TYR A 202 -5.19 -2.25 6.57
CA TYR A 202 -4.94 -1.25 7.60
C TYR A 202 -6.28 -0.80 8.20
N MET A 203 -6.31 -0.73 9.53
CA MET A 203 -7.43 -0.24 10.33
C MET A 203 -7.27 1.25 10.62
N SER A 204 -6.05 1.68 10.98
CA SER A 204 -5.79 3.06 11.39
C SER A 204 -4.33 3.47 11.14
N LEU A 205 -4.13 4.78 11.01
CA LEU A 205 -2.85 5.46 10.84
C LEU A 205 -2.80 6.65 11.81
N GLY A 206 -1.68 6.84 12.49
CA GLY A 206 -1.45 8.00 13.37
C GLY A 206 -0.34 8.92 12.85
N SER A 207 -0.48 10.22 13.09
CA SER A 207 0.61 11.21 12.88
C SER A 207 1.67 11.20 13.98
N ILE A 208 1.32 10.64 15.13
CA ILE A 208 2.24 10.39 16.23
C ILE A 208 2.65 8.92 16.18
N CYS A 209 3.94 8.68 15.91
CA CYS A 209 4.47 7.34 15.76
C CYS A 209 4.99 6.80 17.11
N LEU A 210 4.52 5.60 17.48
CA LEU A 210 5.01 4.86 18.64
C LEU A 210 6.51 4.58 18.51
N PHE A 211 6.94 4.06 17.35
CA PHE A 211 8.31 3.63 17.12
C PHE A 211 9.30 4.80 17.19
N ALA A 212 8.98 5.93 16.56
CA ALA A 212 9.78 7.15 16.63
C ALA A 212 9.84 7.77 18.06
N SER A 213 9.05 7.26 19.01
CA SER A 213 9.03 7.71 20.39
C SER A 213 9.74 6.75 21.36
N MET A 214 10.09 5.52 20.95
CA MET A 214 10.53 4.47 21.89
C MET A 214 11.80 4.85 22.67
N ASN A 215 12.77 5.44 21.98
CA ASN A 215 14.08 5.76 22.55
C ASN A 215 14.18 7.20 23.10
N LYS A 216 13.07 7.93 23.14
CA LYS A 216 13.04 9.32 23.61
C LYS A 216 12.77 9.38 25.12
N SER A 217 13.31 10.40 25.79
CA SER A 217 12.99 10.70 27.18
C SER A 217 11.49 10.94 27.36
N ASP A 218 10.95 10.69 28.56
CA ASP A 218 9.49 10.71 28.79
C ASP A 218 8.83 12.04 28.40
N ASN A 219 9.47 13.17 28.66
CA ASN A 219 9.00 14.51 28.25
C ASN A 219 9.07 14.78 26.73
N ARG A 220 9.67 13.88 25.95
CA ARG A 220 9.87 13.96 24.50
C ARG A 220 9.17 12.85 23.71
N LYS A 221 8.45 11.94 24.38
CA LYS A 221 7.64 10.92 23.70
C LYS A 221 6.41 11.54 23.02
N PHE A 222 5.90 10.84 21.99
CA PHE A 222 4.63 11.13 21.33
C PHE A 222 4.53 12.53 20.70
N ARG A 223 5.61 12.97 20.05
CA ARG A 223 5.67 14.26 19.33
C ARG A 223 5.25 14.09 17.87
N TYR A 224 4.52 15.09 17.36
CA TYR A 224 4.11 15.17 15.97
C TYR A 224 5.30 15.44 15.06
N ALA A 225 5.43 14.68 13.96
CA ALA A 225 6.44 14.86 12.91
C ALA A 225 7.89 15.07 13.44
N ASP A 226 8.22 14.38 14.53
CA ASP A 226 9.53 14.48 15.17
C ASP A 226 10.55 13.58 14.47
N ILE A 227 11.83 13.72 14.81
CA ILE A 227 12.92 12.91 14.25
C ILE A 227 12.60 11.42 14.48
N CYS A 228 12.73 10.64 13.42
CA CYS A 228 12.52 9.20 13.37
C CYS A 228 13.85 8.52 13.02
N SER A 229 14.13 7.35 13.58
CA SER A 229 15.29 6.51 13.23
C SER A 229 14.86 5.19 12.58
N CYS A 230 13.60 5.10 12.14
CA CYS A 230 12.99 3.91 11.55
C CYS A 230 13.15 2.65 12.43
N GLU A 231 13.00 2.78 13.74
CA GLU A 231 13.03 1.63 14.67
C GLU A 231 11.99 0.56 14.28
N CYS A 232 10.92 0.97 13.61
CA CYS A 232 9.92 0.08 13.02
C CYS A 232 10.48 -0.91 11.99
N ASN A 233 11.73 -0.78 11.53
CA ASN A 233 12.34 -1.78 10.66
C ASN A 233 12.66 -3.08 11.40
N ASN A 234 12.86 -2.99 12.72
CA ASN A 234 13.35 -4.11 13.52
C ASN A 234 12.25 -4.74 14.40
N VAL A 235 11.06 -4.13 14.45
CA VAL A 235 10.00 -4.58 15.38
C VAL A 235 8.61 -4.38 14.77
N ALA A 236 7.70 -5.28 15.11
CA ALA A 236 6.26 -5.14 14.95
C ALA A 236 5.59 -5.38 16.30
N VAL A 237 4.47 -4.72 16.57
CA VAL A 237 3.73 -4.91 17.84
C VAL A 237 2.47 -5.70 17.56
N LYS A 238 2.36 -6.90 18.14
CA LYS A 238 1.12 -7.68 18.16
C LYS A 238 0.24 -7.22 19.31
N MET A 239 -1.03 -6.98 19.05
CA MET A 239 -2.05 -6.57 20.02
C MET A 239 -3.26 -7.49 19.89
N ASN A 240 -3.78 -7.97 21.01
CA ASN A 240 -5.05 -8.71 21.02
C ASN A 240 -6.13 -7.74 21.53
N CYS A 241 -7.17 -7.54 20.74
CA CYS A 241 -8.34 -6.74 21.09
C CYS A 241 -9.58 -7.62 20.90
N ASP A 242 -10.17 -8.08 22.01
CA ASP A 242 -11.24 -9.07 22.01
C ASP A 242 -10.80 -10.33 21.23
N ASP A 243 -11.61 -10.79 20.26
CA ASP A 243 -11.32 -11.93 19.40
C ASP A 243 -10.45 -11.59 18.17
N ILE A 244 -9.91 -10.36 18.11
CA ILE A 244 -9.20 -9.84 16.94
C ILE A 244 -7.72 -9.62 17.26
N THR A 245 -6.87 -10.20 16.43
CA THR A 245 -5.43 -9.91 16.47
C THR A 245 -5.11 -8.75 15.54
N LEU A 246 -4.51 -7.70 16.09
CA LEU A 246 -4.01 -6.54 15.38
C LEU A 246 -2.48 -6.53 15.38
N TYR A 247 -1.89 -6.01 14.31
CA TYR A 247 -0.46 -5.79 14.22
C TYR A 247 -0.16 -4.34 13.90
N ARG A 248 0.79 -3.74 14.62
CA ARG A 248 1.34 -2.44 14.28
C ARG A 248 2.61 -2.62 13.47
N PHE A 249 2.55 -2.18 12.22
CA PHE A 249 3.67 -2.11 11.29
C PHE A 249 3.96 -0.66 10.96
N GLY A 250 5.07 -0.13 11.50
CA GLY A 250 5.36 1.30 11.42
C GLY A 250 4.22 2.15 12.00
N ARG A 251 3.69 3.07 11.20
CA ARG A 251 2.60 3.95 11.63
C ARG A 251 1.21 3.30 11.51
N SER A 252 1.10 2.21 10.77
CA SER A 252 -0.17 1.53 10.51
C SER A 252 -0.51 0.53 11.60
N ILE A 253 -1.78 0.44 11.94
CA ILE A 253 -2.37 -0.71 12.64
C ILE A 253 -3.14 -1.51 11.59
N GLN A 254 -2.92 -2.81 11.53
CA GLN A 254 -3.47 -3.68 10.51
C GLN A 254 -4.08 -4.94 11.14
N PHE A 255 -5.01 -5.55 10.43
CA PHE A 255 -5.60 -6.85 10.75
C PHE A 255 -5.59 -7.71 9.50
N LYS A 256 -5.67 -9.02 9.70
CA LYS A 256 -5.76 -9.99 8.62
C LYS A 256 -7.23 -10.23 8.27
N ASN A 257 -7.55 -10.16 6.97
CA ASN A 257 -8.84 -10.51 6.41
C ASN A 257 -8.65 -11.35 5.13
N ASP A 258 -8.11 -12.55 5.31
CA ASP A 258 -7.93 -13.55 4.25
C ASP A 258 -9.24 -14.19 3.78
N ASN A 259 -10.30 -14.10 4.59
CA ASN A 259 -11.62 -14.65 4.28
C ASN A 259 -12.54 -13.69 3.49
N CYS A 260 -12.08 -12.47 3.19
CA CYS A 260 -12.84 -11.52 2.37
C CYS A 260 -13.15 -12.12 0.98
N LYS A 261 -14.42 -12.14 0.62
CA LYS A 261 -14.86 -12.56 -0.72
C LYS A 261 -14.97 -11.35 -1.64
N ILE A 262 -14.16 -11.34 -2.69
CA ILE A 262 -14.21 -10.33 -3.75
C ILE A 262 -15.23 -10.77 -4.79
N ILE A 263 -16.25 -9.95 -5.04
CA ILE A 263 -17.28 -10.13 -6.07
C ILE A 263 -17.08 -9.00 -7.07
N SER A 264 -16.62 -9.30 -8.28
CA SER A 264 -16.25 -8.27 -9.26
C SER A 264 -16.90 -8.51 -10.61
N GLU A 265 -17.52 -7.46 -11.16
CA GLU A 265 -18.03 -7.44 -12.54
C GLU A 265 -16.93 -7.10 -13.56
N VAL A 266 -15.81 -6.54 -13.10
CA VAL A 266 -14.65 -6.15 -13.93
C VAL A 266 -13.38 -6.94 -13.53
N PRO A 267 -12.37 -7.03 -14.41
CA PRO A 267 -11.04 -7.49 -14.00
C PRO A 267 -10.46 -6.61 -12.89
N TYR A 268 -9.61 -7.19 -12.03
CA TYR A 268 -8.97 -6.46 -10.94
C TYR A 268 -7.60 -7.04 -10.60
N ARG A 269 -6.69 -6.13 -10.23
CA ARG A 269 -5.38 -6.48 -9.68
C ARG A 269 -5.51 -6.91 -8.22
N TYR A 270 -4.89 -8.02 -7.85
CA TYR A 270 -4.74 -8.38 -6.43
C TYR A 270 -3.33 -7.99 -5.94
N ILE A 271 -3.27 -7.21 -4.87
CA ILE A 271 -2.03 -6.74 -4.24
C ILE A 271 -1.80 -7.56 -2.97
N TYR A 272 -0.94 -8.57 -3.07
CA TYR A 272 -0.56 -9.41 -1.94
C TYR A 272 0.46 -8.71 -1.04
N SER A 273 0.10 -8.53 0.24
CA SER A 273 1.02 -8.04 1.28
C SER A 273 1.61 -9.23 2.05
N PRO A 274 2.90 -9.55 1.89
CA PRO A 274 3.50 -10.77 2.40
C PRO A 274 3.91 -10.67 3.88
N PHE A 275 3.00 -10.19 4.74
CA PHE A 275 3.34 -9.99 6.15
C PHE A 275 3.39 -11.29 6.95
N ASN A 276 2.71 -12.37 6.52
CA ASN A 276 2.78 -13.63 7.25
C ASN A 276 4.18 -14.24 7.13
N GLU A 277 4.73 -14.15 5.93
CA GLU A 277 6.06 -14.57 5.53
C GLU A 277 7.10 -13.80 6.36
N LEU A 278 6.90 -12.49 6.54
CA LEU A 278 7.78 -11.68 7.38
C LEU A 278 7.65 -11.94 8.88
N ILE A 279 6.44 -12.15 9.41
CA ILE A 279 6.27 -12.41 10.86
C ILE A 279 6.90 -13.76 11.24
N LYS A 280 6.90 -14.77 10.35
CA LYS A 280 7.56 -16.06 10.62
C LYS A 280 9.08 -15.94 10.77
N GLU A 281 9.67 -14.87 10.25
CA GLU A 281 11.11 -14.60 10.26
C GLU A 281 11.56 -13.70 11.42
N MET A 282 10.61 -13.07 12.14
CA MET A 282 10.85 -12.18 13.28
C MET A 282 10.67 -12.89 14.62
#